data_AF-A0AB73K791-F1
#
_entry.id   AF-A0AB73K791-F1
#
_cell.length_a   1.000
_cell.length_b   1.000
_cell.length_c   1.000
_cell.angle_alpha   90.00
_cell.angle_beta   90.00
_cell.angle_gamma   90.00
#
_symmetry.space_group_name_H-M   'P 1'
#
loop_
_entity.id
_entity.type
_entity.pdbx_description
1 polymer ?
#
loop_
_entity_poly.entity_id
_entity_poly.type
_entity_poly.pdbx_seq_one_letter_code
_entity_poly.pdbx_strand_id
1 'polypeptide(L)'
;MAAASLSPARRALRALVLPGVVCCLLGLSGCGSSSDGGKPSPAPATSRPATHTTTAQPQAAVFDPPRTFEEVTRNSLSERGIGNIMLAGPYAYSLAPDALDAVRINDGADAGHIRPKDEQPQTRQGTGRATGAPSLIRIGSATAAVGAFITLPPVTGTQTSTLAVEVLALDASTARTTWSATWPLADTDLPDGFRSSGAGAPTAEVAGADTGTVVVVVRAGGVPITYGIGISERTVRWKQKNFAAVHVEDQTAVGFASASGTWVGATDLGVSARDSSTGTQRWSWDGFGGGEEAQMSAFGPGRMLVARANDHDEREPEFLLTLAGGKRAALPGSDAYFTSAGSCVYDQRSVTVCTASNTEGGWIAGYDTATTRQLWKIPRTGASGTRVLHDATGAWHGTVYGTTAPDTDVALEARTGQDRTPAPGAAPRLVNQYGGAAGGGDHVTLLRATS
;
A
#
# COMPACT_ATOMS: atom_id res chain seq x y z
N MET A 1 -41.36 -29.17 8.14
CA MET A 1 -41.31 -30.63 8.34
C MET A 1 -39.94 -31.08 7.83
N ALA A 2 -38.90 -31.18 8.66
CA ALA A 2 -38.54 -32.32 9.55
C ALA A 2 -38.43 -33.63 8.74
N ALA A 3 -37.36 -34.44 8.74
CA ALA A 3 -36.27 -34.72 9.69
C ALA A 3 -35.06 -35.29 8.91
N ALA A 4 -33.80 -34.93 9.19
CA ALA A 4 -32.85 -35.54 10.14
C ALA A 4 -32.62 -37.06 9.98
N SER A 5 -31.36 -37.45 9.71
CA SER A 5 -30.77 -38.71 10.18
C SER A 5 -29.27 -38.55 10.40
N LEU A 6 -28.82 -39.01 11.56
CA LEU A 6 -27.49 -38.92 12.16
C LEU A 6 -26.67 -40.18 11.91
N SER A 7 -25.34 -39.99 11.79
CA SER A 7 -24.15 -40.81 12.15
C SER A 7 -24.31 -42.26 12.67
N PRO A 8 -23.24 -43.07 12.53
CA PRO A 8 -22.39 -43.26 13.72
C PRO A 8 -20.88 -43.24 13.48
N ALA A 9 -20.17 -42.77 14.51
CA ALA A 9 -18.73 -42.81 14.70
C ALA A 9 -18.27 -44.11 15.40
N ARG A 10 -16.98 -44.47 15.23
CA ARG A 10 -15.97 -44.85 16.28
C ARG A 10 -14.78 -45.59 15.63
N ARG A 11 -13.58 -44.98 15.65
CA ARG A 11 -12.45 -45.14 16.62
C ARG A 11 -11.59 -46.40 16.43
N ALA A 12 -10.29 -46.20 16.20
CA ALA A 12 -9.23 -47.00 16.81
C ALA A 12 -7.96 -46.16 17.00
N LEU A 13 -7.53 -46.04 18.27
CA LEU A 13 -6.21 -45.59 18.70
C LEU A 13 -5.14 -46.63 18.32
N ARG A 14 -3.91 -46.19 18.02
CA ARG A 14 -2.69 -46.86 18.50
C ARG A 14 -1.61 -45.82 18.84
N ALA A 15 -1.16 -45.89 20.08
CA ALA A 15 0.04 -45.25 20.62
C ALA A 15 1.01 -46.36 21.08
N LEU A 16 2.30 -46.21 20.75
CA LEU A 16 3.49 -46.91 21.25
C LEU A 16 4.69 -46.15 20.62
N VAL A 17 5.56 -45.37 21.27
CA VAL A 17 6.41 -45.44 22.49
C VAL A 17 7.79 -46.12 22.25
N LEU A 18 8.85 -45.27 22.39
CA LEU A 18 10.29 -45.46 22.74
C LEU A 18 11.29 -45.95 21.65
N PRO A 19 12.62 -45.81 21.85
CA PRO A 19 13.45 -44.66 22.31
C PRO A 19 14.75 -44.46 21.45
N GLY A 20 15.57 -43.43 21.73
CA GLY A 20 16.94 -43.39 21.21
C GLY A 20 17.74 -42.12 21.46
N VAL A 21 18.39 -42.05 22.63
CA VAL A 21 19.45 -41.09 22.99
C VAL A 21 20.75 -41.47 22.28
N VAL A 22 21.45 -40.52 21.65
CA VAL A 22 22.91 -40.58 21.45
C VAL A 22 23.54 -39.21 21.68
N CYS A 23 24.37 -39.15 22.72
CA CYS A 23 25.34 -38.10 22.99
C CYS A 23 26.51 -38.16 22.00
N CYS A 24 27.02 -37.01 21.55
CA CYS A 24 28.42 -36.85 21.18
C CYS A 24 28.92 -35.47 21.63
N LEU A 25 29.71 -35.49 22.70
CA LEU A 25 30.52 -34.44 23.29
C LEU A 25 31.97 -34.71 22.89
N LEU A 26 32.60 -33.86 22.08
CA LEU A 26 34.06 -33.70 21.88
C LEU A 26 34.27 -32.31 21.25
N GLY A 27 35.25 -31.48 21.58
CA GLY A 27 36.44 -31.66 22.39
C GLY A 27 37.11 -30.33 22.75
N LEU A 28 38.14 -30.47 23.58
CA LEU A 28 38.84 -29.48 24.38
C LEU A 28 39.88 -28.62 23.62
N SER A 29 40.22 -27.50 24.29
CA SER A 29 41.57 -26.95 24.55
C SER A 29 42.46 -26.48 23.38
N GLY A 30 42.81 -25.20 23.45
CA GLY A 30 44.00 -24.61 22.84
C GLY A 30 44.51 -23.40 23.63
N CYS A 31 45.13 -23.65 24.79
CA CYS A 31 46.03 -22.69 25.44
C CYS A 31 47.45 -22.99 24.94
N GLY A 32 48.14 -21.97 24.41
CA GLY A 32 49.52 -22.08 23.96
C GLY A 32 50.18 -20.71 23.98
N SER A 33 50.76 -20.38 25.14
CA SER A 33 51.59 -19.21 25.42
C SER A 33 52.91 -19.26 24.65
N SER A 34 53.36 -18.13 24.11
CA SER A 34 54.79 -17.86 23.90
C SER A 34 55.05 -16.36 24.00
N SER A 35 55.85 -16.05 25.02
CA SER A 35 56.42 -14.76 25.37
C SER A 35 57.49 -14.34 24.36
N ASP A 36 57.49 -13.07 23.96
CA ASP A 36 58.74 -12.38 23.62
C ASP A 36 58.67 -10.91 24.04
N GLY A 37 59.68 -10.50 24.80
CA GLY A 37 59.81 -9.19 25.40
C GLY A 37 60.33 -8.14 24.41
N GLY A 38 59.85 -6.90 24.57
CA GLY A 38 60.32 -5.80 23.74
C GLY A 38 59.81 -4.42 24.15
N LYS A 39 60.51 -3.82 25.12
CA LYS A 39 60.63 -2.38 25.45
C LYS A 39 59.42 -1.64 26.08
N PRO A 40 59.65 -0.80 27.11
CA PRO A 40 58.62 0.00 27.75
C PRO A 40 58.27 1.23 26.90
N SER A 41 56.99 1.34 26.54
CA SER A 41 56.39 2.55 25.93
C SER A 41 55.59 3.30 27.01
N PRO A 42 55.61 4.65 27.02
CA PRO A 42 55.12 5.44 28.14
C PRO A 42 53.60 5.33 28.31
N ALA A 43 53.17 5.40 29.57
CA ALA A 43 51.80 5.24 30.02
C ALA A 43 50.80 6.09 29.21
N PRO A 44 49.73 5.48 28.65
CA PRO A 44 48.57 6.23 28.20
C PRO A 44 47.79 6.69 29.44
N ALA A 45 47.46 7.98 29.48
CA ALA A 45 46.55 8.55 30.46
C ALA A 45 45.25 7.73 30.54
N THR A 46 44.86 7.39 31.76
CA THR A 46 43.55 6.80 32.08
C THR A 46 42.43 7.75 31.65
N SER A 47 41.95 7.59 30.43
CA SER A 47 40.69 8.15 29.96
C SER A 47 39.56 7.46 30.71
N ARG A 48 38.95 8.19 31.65
CA ARG A 48 37.68 7.85 32.29
C ARG A 48 36.67 7.44 31.22
N PRO A 49 35.98 6.28 31.33
CA PRO A 49 34.96 5.91 30.36
C PRO A 49 33.86 6.98 30.40
N ALA A 50 33.72 7.71 29.30
CA ALA A 50 32.58 8.59 29.08
C ALA A 50 31.33 7.71 29.11
N THR A 51 30.54 7.87 30.15
CA THR A 51 29.22 7.28 30.26
C THR A 51 28.38 7.94 29.17
N HIS A 52 28.34 7.33 27.98
CA HIS A 52 27.38 7.71 26.96
C HIS A 52 26.00 7.31 27.48
N THR A 53 25.34 8.21 28.20
CA THR A 53 23.90 8.18 28.35
C THR A 53 23.32 8.37 26.96
N THR A 54 23.04 7.26 26.28
CA THR A 54 22.13 7.23 25.14
C THR A 54 20.78 7.70 25.67
N THR A 55 20.49 8.98 25.51
CA THR A 55 19.18 9.55 25.86
C THR A 55 18.14 8.81 25.03
N ALA A 56 17.34 7.96 25.67
CA ALA A 56 16.24 7.26 25.01
C ALA A 56 15.34 8.30 24.35
N GLN A 57 15.10 8.16 23.04
CA GLN A 57 14.16 9.04 22.35
C GLN A 57 12.79 8.94 23.03
N PRO A 58 12.10 10.08 23.28
CA PRO A 58 10.76 10.06 23.85
C PRO A 58 9.85 9.19 23.00
N GLN A 59 9.14 8.26 23.64
CA GLN A 59 8.14 7.44 22.97
C GLN A 59 7.04 8.34 22.41
N ALA A 60 6.71 8.14 21.14
CA ALA A 60 5.63 8.87 20.49
C ALA A 60 4.30 8.66 21.23
N ALA A 61 3.57 9.75 21.50
CA ALA A 61 2.21 9.66 22.01
C ALA A 61 1.29 8.98 20.99
N VAL A 62 0.29 8.25 21.50
CA VAL A 62 -0.65 7.46 20.69
C VAL A 62 -2.06 7.89 21.04
N PHE A 63 -2.87 8.20 20.02
CA PHE A 63 -4.27 8.59 20.13
C PHE A 63 -5.09 7.73 19.17
N ASP A 64 -6.03 6.94 19.70
CA ASP A 64 -6.81 6.00 18.88
C ASP A 64 -8.32 6.07 19.17
N PRO A 65 -9.13 6.73 18.31
CA PRO A 65 -8.70 7.56 17.18
C PRO A 65 -8.17 8.92 17.65
N PRO A 66 -7.32 9.60 16.85
CA PRO A 66 -6.99 11.01 17.05
C PRO A 66 -8.25 11.89 17.08
N ARG A 67 -8.23 13.00 17.83
CA ARG A 67 -9.37 13.94 17.86
C ARG A 67 -9.01 15.31 17.32
N THR A 68 -7.77 15.71 17.50
CA THR A 68 -7.22 16.98 17.06
C THR A 68 -5.86 16.75 16.40
N PHE A 69 -5.43 17.70 15.58
CA PHE A 69 -4.16 17.66 14.87
C PHE A 69 -3.45 19.01 14.93
N GLU A 70 -2.12 18.95 14.96
CA GLU A 70 -1.24 20.10 14.80
C GLU A 70 -0.30 19.87 13.61
N GLU A 71 -0.06 20.93 12.84
CA GLU A 71 0.87 20.89 11.72
C GLU A 71 2.33 20.71 12.17
N VAL A 72 3.05 19.85 11.47
CA VAL A 72 4.48 19.66 11.63
C VAL A 72 5.22 20.52 10.62
N THR A 73 5.73 21.65 11.13
CA THR A 73 6.32 22.76 10.33
C THR A 73 7.64 22.44 9.63
N ARG A 74 8.29 21.32 9.96
CA ARG A 74 9.48 20.83 9.25
C ARG A 74 9.23 19.42 8.80
N ASN A 75 9.07 19.20 7.51
CA ASN A 75 9.01 17.86 6.95
C ASN A 75 9.67 17.85 5.57
N SER A 76 10.46 16.81 5.28
CA SER A 76 11.12 16.59 3.99
C SER A 76 10.16 16.08 2.91
N LEU A 77 8.87 15.90 3.25
CA LEU A 77 7.82 15.41 2.36
C LEU A 77 7.00 16.53 1.71
N SER A 78 7.30 17.80 1.97
CA SER A 78 6.43 18.93 1.61
C SER A 78 6.28 19.16 0.11
N GLU A 79 7.21 18.64 -0.68
CA GLU A 79 7.21 18.66 -2.15
C GLU A 79 6.83 17.30 -2.75
N ARG A 80 6.20 16.44 -1.94
CA ARG A 80 5.65 15.16 -2.38
C ARG A 80 4.14 15.30 -2.50
N GLY A 81 3.57 14.66 -3.52
CA GLY A 81 2.13 14.46 -3.59
C GLY A 81 1.66 13.43 -2.56
N ILE A 82 0.50 13.68 -1.94
CA ILE A 82 -0.10 12.80 -0.92
C ILE A 82 -0.33 11.36 -1.42
N GLY A 83 -0.54 11.21 -2.74
CA GLY A 83 -0.69 9.91 -3.39
C GLY A 83 0.57 9.04 -3.37
N ASN A 84 1.73 9.59 -2.97
CA ASN A 84 2.99 8.87 -2.83
C ASN A 84 3.36 8.58 -1.38
N ILE A 85 2.42 8.71 -0.45
CA ILE A 85 2.67 8.57 1.00
C ILE A 85 1.82 7.45 1.60
N MET A 86 2.42 6.74 2.56
CA MET A 86 1.77 5.74 3.39
C MET A 86 2.15 5.97 4.86
N LEU A 87 1.23 5.74 5.80
CA LEU A 87 1.51 5.84 7.23
C LEU A 87 1.60 4.45 7.86
N ALA A 88 2.66 4.20 8.63
CA ALA A 88 2.79 2.96 9.41
C ALA A 88 3.63 3.17 10.66
N GLY A 89 3.06 2.77 11.80
CA GLY A 89 3.69 3.06 13.08
C GLY A 89 3.92 4.57 13.23
N PRO A 90 5.04 4.99 13.85
CA PRO A 90 5.34 6.41 14.05
C PRO A 90 5.92 7.12 12.81
N TYR A 91 5.87 6.51 11.63
CA TYR A 91 6.50 7.03 10.42
C TYR A 91 5.52 7.22 9.25
N ALA A 92 5.80 8.24 8.46
CA ALA A 92 5.30 8.42 7.11
C ALA A 92 6.38 7.92 6.13
N TYR A 93 5.99 7.03 5.22
CA TYR A 93 6.84 6.51 4.16
C TYR A 93 6.48 7.17 2.84
N SER A 94 7.46 7.50 2.02
CA SER A 94 7.24 8.10 0.71
C SER A 94 8.12 7.48 -0.37
N LEU A 95 7.57 7.33 -1.58
CA LEU A 95 8.38 7.08 -2.77
C LEU A 95 8.78 8.40 -3.39
N ALA A 96 10.06 8.73 -3.25
CA ALA A 96 10.74 9.72 -4.06
C ALA A 96 11.03 9.14 -5.46
N PRO A 97 11.35 9.99 -6.46
CA PRO A 97 11.82 9.50 -7.75
C PRO A 97 12.93 8.47 -7.60
N ASP A 98 13.92 8.70 -6.74
CA ASP A 98 15.14 7.90 -6.57
C ASP A 98 15.30 7.21 -5.21
N ALA A 99 14.25 7.17 -4.38
CA ALA A 99 14.35 6.60 -3.04
C ALA A 99 13.02 6.19 -2.40
N LEU A 100 13.12 5.31 -1.41
CA LEU A 100 12.08 5.08 -0.41
C LEU A 100 12.51 5.77 0.89
N ASP A 101 11.77 6.81 1.26
CA ASP A 101 11.99 7.67 2.43
C ASP A 101 11.10 7.26 3.59
N ALA A 102 11.58 7.50 4.81
CA ALA A 102 10.80 7.38 6.04
C ALA A 102 11.05 8.60 6.94
N VAL A 103 9.98 9.24 7.38
CA VAL A 103 9.99 10.47 8.18
C VAL A 103 9.14 10.26 9.43
N ARG A 104 9.60 10.70 10.60
CA ARG A 104 8.81 10.60 11.84
C ARG A 104 7.60 11.53 11.79
N ILE A 105 6.41 10.99 12.03
CA ILE A 105 5.15 11.75 11.96
C ILE A 105 5.16 12.89 12.98
N ASN A 106 5.73 12.68 14.17
CA ASN A 106 5.61 13.67 15.25
C ASN A 106 6.39 14.95 14.96
N ASP A 107 7.63 14.88 14.51
CA ASP A 107 8.51 16.05 14.37
C ASP A 107 9.08 16.23 12.97
N GLY A 108 8.68 15.38 12.02
CA GLY A 108 9.04 15.45 10.62
C GLY A 108 10.53 15.23 10.36
N ALA A 109 11.26 14.68 11.32
CA ALA A 109 12.67 14.33 11.16
C ALA A 109 12.82 13.07 10.31
N ASP A 110 13.82 13.08 9.42
CA ASP A 110 14.21 11.90 8.65
C ASP A 110 14.60 10.74 9.58
N ALA A 111 14.08 9.56 9.28
CA ALA A 111 14.26 8.35 10.08
C ALA A 111 14.96 7.23 9.31
N GLY A 112 14.73 7.17 8.00
CA GLY A 112 15.25 6.12 7.14
C GLY A 112 15.18 6.51 5.68
N HIS A 113 16.07 5.92 4.90
CA HIS A 113 16.17 6.16 3.47
C HIS A 113 16.88 4.99 2.82
N ILE A 114 16.41 4.57 1.64
CA ILE A 114 17.07 3.59 0.79
C ILE A 114 16.91 3.99 -0.68
N ARG A 115 18.00 3.89 -1.45
CA ARG A 115 18.03 4.16 -2.89
C ARG A 115 18.16 2.87 -3.70
N PRO A 116 17.67 2.85 -4.94
CA PRO A 116 18.06 1.83 -5.90
C PRO A 116 19.58 1.79 -6.04
N LYS A 117 20.12 0.60 -6.28
CA LYS A 117 21.57 0.37 -6.40
C LYS A 117 22.13 0.99 -7.68
N ASP A 118 21.38 0.86 -8.76
CA ASP A 118 21.77 1.32 -10.10
C ASP A 118 21.01 2.60 -10.47
N GLU A 119 21.54 3.33 -11.46
CA GLU A 119 20.92 4.57 -11.93
C GLU A 119 19.53 4.32 -12.52
N GLN A 120 18.66 5.32 -12.44
CA GLN A 120 17.35 5.27 -13.08
C GLN A 120 17.44 5.71 -14.53
N PRO A 121 16.66 5.11 -15.45
CA PRO A 121 16.66 5.53 -16.84
C PRO A 121 16.19 6.98 -16.95
N GLN A 122 17.01 7.81 -17.59
CA GLN A 122 16.66 9.19 -17.94
C GLN A 122 15.87 9.19 -19.26
N THR A 123 14.77 9.93 -19.33
CA THR A 123 14.01 10.11 -20.59
C THR A 123 13.73 11.58 -20.85
N ARG A 124 13.32 11.90 -22.09
CA ARG A 124 12.88 13.26 -22.46
C ARG A 124 11.71 13.78 -21.60
N GLN A 125 10.96 12.89 -20.96
CA GLN A 125 9.85 13.21 -20.06
C GLN A 125 10.24 13.14 -18.56
N GLY A 126 11.52 12.87 -18.24
CA GLY A 126 12.06 12.76 -16.88
C GLY A 126 12.67 11.39 -16.57
N THR A 127 13.09 11.18 -15.33
CA THR A 127 13.57 9.88 -14.81
C THR A 127 12.44 8.85 -14.80
N GLY A 128 12.77 7.56 -14.92
CA GLY A 128 11.84 6.47 -14.61
C GLY A 128 11.31 6.66 -13.18
N ARG A 129 10.02 6.99 -13.06
CA ARG A 129 9.42 7.37 -11.78
C ARG A 129 8.89 6.12 -11.08
N ALA A 130 9.24 5.97 -9.81
CA ALA A 130 8.36 5.25 -8.89
C ALA A 130 7.00 5.98 -8.87
N THR A 131 5.91 5.23 -8.97
CA THR A 131 4.55 5.79 -8.96
C THR A 131 3.75 5.22 -7.80
N GLY A 132 2.94 6.08 -7.18
CA GLY A 132 2.06 5.70 -6.08
C GLY A 132 2.77 5.64 -4.72
N ALA A 133 1.99 5.29 -3.71
CA ALA A 133 2.47 5.15 -2.34
C ALA A 133 3.24 3.83 -2.14
N PRO A 134 4.19 3.78 -1.20
CA PRO A 134 4.74 2.50 -0.75
C PRO A 134 3.63 1.59 -0.23
N SER A 135 3.78 0.29 -0.47
CA SER A 135 2.89 -0.74 0.10
C SER A 135 3.41 -1.22 1.44
N LEU A 136 2.49 -1.48 2.39
CA LEU A 136 2.82 -2.19 3.63
C LEU A 136 2.64 -3.69 3.41
N ILE A 137 3.68 -4.44 3.76
CA ILE A 137 3.69 -5.89 3.60
C ILE A 137 4.08 -6.55 4.90
N ARG A 138 3.47 -7.69 5.21
CA ARG A 138 3.82 -8.50 6.37
C ARG A 138 4.81 -9.59 5.98
N ILE A 139 5.95 -9.63 6.65
CA ILE A 139 7.00 -10.65 6.49
C ILE A 139 7.16 -11.37 7.82
N GLY A 140 6.45 -12.49 7.98
CA GLY A 140 6.36 -13.18 9.26
C GLY A 140 5.70 -12.31 10.34
N SER A 141 6.43 -11.94 11.38
CA SER A 141 5.97 -11.02 12.44
C SER A 141 6.29 -9.56 12.17
N ALA A 142 7.16 -9.26 11.21
CA ALA A 142 7.56 -7.89 10.87
C ALA A 142 6.65 -7.30 9.78
N THR A 143 6.53 -5.99 9.78
CA THR A 143 5.88 -5.24 8.69
C THR A 143 6.96 -4.42 8.00
N ALA A 144 6.96 -4.39 6.67
CA ALA A 144 7.87 -3.59 5.86
C ALA A 144 7.09 -2.62 4.96
N ALA A 145 7.61 -1.41 4.79
CA ALA A 145 7.20 -0.50 3.73
C ALA A 145 8.03 -0.80 2.48
N VAL A 146 7.37 -0.95 1.33
CA VAL A 146 8.01 -1.46 0.11
C VAL A 146 7.68 -0.61 -1.10
N GLY A 147 8.73 -0.29 -1.87
CA GLY A 147 8.67 0.44 -3.12
C GLY A 147 9.32 -0.33 -4.27
N ALA A 148 8.92 0.00 -5.50
CA ALA A 148 9.51 -0.56 -6.72
C ALA A 148 10.04 0.55 -7.62
N PHE A 149 11.18 0.30 -8.27
CA PHE A 149 11.90 1.25 -9.09
C PHE A 149 12.33 0.58 -10.40
N ILE A 150 12.35 1.35 -11.49
CA ILE A 150 13.04 0.94 -12.71
C ILE A 150 14.48 1.43 -12.64
N THR A 151 15.42 0.53 -12.89
CA THR A 151 16.85 0.83 -12.90
C THR A 151 17.49 0.45 -14.23
N LEU A 152 18.69 0.98 -14.45
CA LEU A 152 19.54 0.75 -15.61
C LEU A 152 20.90 0.26 -15.10
N PRO A 153 21.08 -1.06 -14.89
CA PRO A 153 22.35 -1.63 -14.50
C PRO A 153 23.47 -1.26 -15.49
N PRO A 154 24.70 -1.04 -15.00
CA PRO A 154 25.83 -0.69 -15.85
C PRO A 154 26.14 -1.81 -16.84
N VAL A 155 26.34 -1.46 -18.12
CA VAL A 155 26.76 -2.40 -19.16
C VAL A 155 28.28 -2.56 -19.17
N THR A 156 28.76 -3.75 -19.54
CA THR A 156 30.19 -4.01 -19.75
C THR A 156 30.46 -4.48 -21.18
N GLY A 157 31.53 -3.95 -21.79
CA GLY A 157 31.93 -4.33 -23.16
C GLY A 157 30.90 -3.94 -24.22
N THR A 158 30.55 -4.89 -25.08
CA THR A 158 29.61 -4.71 -26.21
C THR A 158 28.19 -5.20 -25.89
N GLN A 159 27.83 -5.34 -24.61
CA GLN A 159 26.49 -5.74 -24.20
C GLN A 159 25.49 -4.60 -24.39
N THR A 160 24.27 -4.93 -24.78
CA THR A 160 23.16 -3.98 -24.80
C THR A 160 22.67 -3.71 -23.38
N SER A 161 22.21 -2.50 -23.11
CA SER A 161 21.63 -2.19 -21.80
C SER A 161 20.26 -2.86 -21.64
N THR A 162 20.04 -3.48 -20.48
CA THR A 162 18.76 -4.09 -20.12
C THR A 162 18.22 -3.34 -18.92
N LEU A 163 16.96 -2.93 -18.97
CA LEU A 163 16.29 -2.35 -17.81
C LEU A 163 16.16 -3.43 -16.73
N ALA A 164 16.10 -3.01 -15.48
CA ALA A 164 15.79 -3.89 -14.37
C ALA A 164 14.68 -3.26 -13.52
N VAL A 165 14.02 -4.11 -12.74
CA VAL A 165 13.14 -3.67 -11.66
C VAL A 165 13.86 -3.97 -10.35
N GLU A 166 13.90 -2.99 -9.46
CA GLU A 166 14.42 -3.14 -8.11
C GLU A 166 13.32 -2.84 -7.10
N VAL A 167 13.13 -3.74 -6.15
CA VAL A 167 12.21 -3.59 -5.02
C VAL A 167 13.02 -3.33 -3.76
N LEU A 168 12.65 -2.29 -3.02
CA LEU A 168 13.31 -1.84 -1.80
C LEU A 168 12.36 -1.97 -0.61
N ALA A 169 12.88 -2.38 0.54
CA ALA A 169 12.09 -2.56 1.75
C ALA A 169 12.73 -1.94 3.01
N LEU A 170 11.97 -1.09 3.71
CA LEU A 170 12.27 -0.59 5.04
C LEU A 170 11.39 -1.29 6.08
N ASP A 171 11.93 -1.63 7.24
CA ASP A 171 11.15 -2.11 8.38
C ASP A 171 10.22 -1.00 8.88
N ALA A 172 8.92 -1.27 8.94
CA ALA A 172 7.90 -0.27 9.22
C ALA A 172 7.96 0.27 10.67
N SER A 173 8.64 -0.43 11.58
CA SER A 173 8.72 -0.09 13.01
C SER A 173 10.02 0.64 13.38
N THR A 174 11.06 0.49 12.57
CA THR A 174 12.40 1.05 12.84
C THR A 174 12.93 1.94 11.71
N ALA A 175 12.23 2.01 10.57
CA ALA A 175 12.64 2.69 9.35
C ALA A 175 13.99 2.21 8.77
N ARG A 176 14.50 1.04 9.21
CA ARG A 176 15.78 0.50 8.76
C ARG A 176 15.62 -0.37 7.53
N THR A 177 16.59 -0.33 6.64
CA THR A 177 16.67 -1.25 5.49
C THR A 177 16.61 -2.71 5.92
N THR A 178 15.74 -3.48 5.27
CA THR A 178 15.61 -4.93 5.52
C THR A 178 16.15 -5.74 4.37
N TRP A 179 15.72 -5.47 3.13
CA TRP A 179 16.14 -6.18 1.94
C TRP A 179 15.89 -5.36 0.67
N SER A 180 16.55 -5.80 -0.41
CA SER A 180 16.21 -5.43 -1.78
C SER A 180 16.26 -6.66 -2.69
N ALA A 181 15.53 -6.60 -3.81
CA ALA A 181 15.52 -7.62 -4.85
C ALA A 181 15.53 -6.95 -6.22
N THR A 182 16.37 -7.45 -7.13
CA THR A 182 16.52 -6.89 -8.48
C THR A 182 16.38 -8.00 -9.50
N TRP A 183 15.65 -7.75 -10.58
CA TRP A 183 15.57 -8.68 -11.72
C TRP A 183 15.58 -7.92 -13.05
N PRO A 184 16.15 -8.53 -14.12
CA PRO A 184 16.13 -7.93 -15.43
C PRO A 184 14.70 -7.88 -15.99
N LEU A 185 14.34 -6.76 -16.59
CA LEU A 185 13.14 -6.61 -17.41
C LEU A 185 13.50 -7.00 -18.84
N ALA A 186 13.04 -8.19 -19.27
CA ALA A 186 13.36 -8.71 -20.58
C ALA A 186 12.76 -7.84 -21.68
N ASP A 187 13.43 -7.73 -22.83
CA ASP A 187 12.88 -6.98 -23.97
C ASP A 187 11.57 -7.57 -24.48
N THR A 188 11.37 -8.88 -24.31
CA THR A 188 10.10 -9.55 -24.62
C THR A 188 8.96 -9.15 -23.68
N ASP A 189 9.25 -8.48 -22.57
CA ASP A 189 8.27 -7.91 -21.63
C ASP A 189 7.99 -6.43 -21.95
N LEU A 190 8.59 -5.85 -22.98
CA LEU A 190 8.27 -4.51 -23.43
C LEU A 190 7.40 -4.57 -24.69
N PRO A 191 6.50 -3.61 -24.92
CA PRO A 191 5.81 -3.49 -26.20
C PRO A 191 6.79 -3.37 -27.37
N ASP A 192 6.41 -3.91 -28.53
CA ASP A 192 7.22 -3.80 -29.74
C ASP A 192 7.56 -2.35 -30.05
N GLY A 193 8.84 -2.08 -30.31
CA GLY A 193 9.32 -0.74 -30.61
C GLY A 193 9.31 0.25 -29.44
N PHE A 194 9.02 -0.17 -28.20
CA PHE A 194 9.03 0.71 -27.01
C PHE A 194 10.33 1.51 -26.88
N ARG A 195 11.48 0.85 -27.06
CA ARG A 195 12.80 1.51 -26.98
C ARG A 195 13.04 2.53 -28.09
N SER A 196 12.44 2.31 -29.26
CA SER A 196 12.59 3.18 -30.44
C SER A 196 11.53 4.29 -30.54
N SER A 197 10.37 4.13 -29.91
CA SER A 197 9.24 5.06 -30.01
C SER A 197 9.38 6.29 -29.12
N GLY A 198 10.33 6.29 -28.17
CA GLY A 198 10.48 7.36 -27.19
C GLY A 198 9.32 7.44 -26.20
N ALA A 199 8.59 6.34 -25.98
CA ALA A 199 7.38 6.22 -25.17
C ALA A 199 7.55 6.43 -23.65
N GLY A 200 8.49 7.27 -23.23
CA GLY A 200 8.83 7.50 -21.82
C GLY A 200 9.59 6.33 -21.19
N ALA A 201 9.96 6.47 -19.92
CA ALA A 201 10.52 5.36 -19.15
C ALA A 201 9.36 4.52 -18.62
N PRO A 202 9.54 3.19 -18.48
CA PRO A 202 8.54 2.41 -17.79
C PRO A 202 8.46 2.85 -16.33
N THR A 203 7.31 2.61 -15.70
CA THR A 203 7.09 2.83 -14.27
C THR A 203 6.92 1.50 -13.56
N ALA A 204 7.19 1.47 -12.26
CA ALA A 204 6.94 0.33 -11.41
C ALA A 204 6.20 0.77 -10.14
N GLU A 205 5.25 -0.05 -9.70
CA GLU A 205 4.50 0.15 -8.46
C GLU A 205 4.25 -1.20 -7.77
N VAL A 206 4.07 -1.17 -6.45
CA VAL A 206 3.73 -2.36 -5.67
C VAL A 206 2.22 -2.36 -5.46
N ALA A 207 1.52 -3.38 -5.99
CA ALA A 207 0.08 -3.54 -5.81
C ALA A 207 -0.28 -4.13 -4.43
N GLY A 208 0.68 -4.75 -3.76
CA GLY A 208 0.55 -5.32 -2.43
C GLY A 208 1.41 -6.57 -2.28
N ALA A 209 1.18 -7.32 -1.21
CA ALA A 209 1.87 -8.58 -0.97
C ALA A 209 1.02 -9.53 -0.13
N ASP A 210 1.38 -10.82 -0.21
CA ASP A 210 0.84 -11.86 0.64
C ASP A 210 1.95 -12.55 1.45
N THR A 211 1.64 -13.72 2.02
CA THR A 211 2.62 -14.53 2.74
C THR A 211 3.68 -15.06 1.78
N GLY A 212 4.75 -14.27 1.59
CA GLY A 212 5.96 -14.66 0.89
C GLY A 212 6.07 -14.15 -0.55
N THR A 213 5.09 -13.39 -1.07
CA THR A 213 5.15 -12.83 -2.43
C THR A 213 4.79 -11.34 -2.44
N VAL A 214 5.62 -10.51 -3.08
CA VAL A 214 5.28 -9.11 -3.42
C VAL A 214 4.78 -9.07 -4.86
N VAL A 215 3.66 -8.39 -5.10
CA VAL A 215 3.09 -8.21 -6.43
C VAL A 215 3.44 -6.82 -6.95
N VAL A 216 4.16 -6.78 -8.06
CA VAL A 216 4.69 -5.55 -8.66
C VAL A 216 4.10 -5.39 -10.05
N VAL A 217 3.60 -4.20 -10.36
CA VAL A 217 3.11 -3.85 -11.71
C VAL A 217 4.12 -2.95 -12.38
N VAL A 218 4.57 -3.34 -13.56
CA VAL A 218 5.40 -2.53 -14.45
C VAL A 218 4.53 -2.05 -15.59
N ARG A 219 4.54 -0.74 -15.90
CA ARG A 219 3.86 -0.19 -17.08
C ARG A 219 4.88 0.33 -18.07
N ALA A 220 4.82 -0.15 -19.31
CA ALA A 220 5.63 0.32 -20.42
C ALA A 220 4.70 0.72 -21.57
N GLY A 221 4.73 2.00 -21.97
CA GLY A 221 3.83 2.50 -23.03
C GLY A 221 2.34 2.33 -22.70
N GLY A 222 1.98 2.40 -21.41
CA GLY A 222 0.61 2.18 -20.93
C GLY A 222 0.21 0.71 -20.77
N VAL A 223 1.01 -0.24 -21.26
CA VAL A 223 0.71 -1.68 -21.15
C VAL A 223 1.32 -2.22 -19.85
N PRO A 224 0.51 -2.78 -18.94
CA PRO A 224 0.95 -3.34 -17.68
C PRO A 224 1.38 -4.80 -17.82
N ILE A 225 2.42 -5.14 -17.05
CA ILE A 225 2.82 -6.50 -16.73
C ILE A 225 2.94 -6.61 -15.23
N THR A 226 2.26 -7.59 -14.65
CA THR A 226 2.36 -7.87 -13.22
C THR A 226 3.32 -9.01 -12.97
N TYR A 227 4.17 -8.87 -11.96
CA TYR A 227 5.13 -9.86 -11.48
C TYR A 227 4.80 -10.25 -10.05
N GLY A 228 4.90 -11.54 -9.72
CA GLY A 228 4.97 -12.03 -8.35
C GLY A 228 6.40 -12.35 -7.97
N ILE A 229 6.92 -11.68 -6.96
CA ILE A 229 8.32 -11.79 -6.50
C ILE A 229 8.36 -12.51 -5.16
N GLY A 230 9.06 -13.63 -5.10
CA GLY A 230 9.28 -14.35 -3.86
C GLY A 230 10.15 -13.54 -2.89
N ILE A 231 9.65 -13.27 -1.69
CA ILE A 231 10.36 -12.46 -0.69
C ILE A 231 11.62 -13.18 -0.19
N SER A 232 11.52 -14.49 0.05
CA SER A 232 12.63 -15.33 0.50
C SER A 232 13.67 -15.59 -0.60
N GLU A 233 13.21 -15.96 -1.79
CA GLU A 233 14.11 -16.31 -2.89
C GLU A 233 14.65 -15.07 -3.60
N ARG A 234 13.96 -13.93 -3.48
CA ARG A 234 14.26 -12.67 -4.19
C ARG A 234 14.25 -12.84 -5.72
N THR A 235 13.38 -13.72 -6.20
CA THR A 235 13.24 -14.05 -7.63
C THR A 235 11.80 -13.93 -8.09
N VAL A 236 11.61 -13.66 -9.38
CA VAL A 236 10.30 -13.74 -10.03
C VAL A 236 9.79 -15.18 -9.96
N ARG A 237 8.62 -15.37 -9.36
CA ARG A 237 7.91 -16.66 -9.30
C ARG A 237 6.94 -16.82 -10.48
N TRP A 238 6.28 -15.72 -10.84
CA TRP A 238 5.35 -15.67 -11.96
C TRP A 238 5.31 -14.27 -12.56
N LYS A 239 4.86 -14.19 -13.81
CA LYS A 239 4.55 -12.94 -14.50
C LYS A 239 3.31 -13.09 -15.35
N GLN A 240 2.56 -12.01 -15.50
CA GLN A 240 1.35 -11.96 -16.30
C GLN A 240 1.32 -10.68 -17.13
N LYS A 241 1.33 -10.83 -18.45
CA LYS A 241 1.12 -9.73 -19.38
C LYS A 241 -0.35 -9.31 -19.40
N ASN A 242 -0.59 -8.05 -19.72
CA ASN A 242 -1.93 -7.46 -19.86
C ASN A 242 -2.78 -7.65 -18.61
N PHE A 243 -2.14 -7.54 -17.44
CA PHE A 243 -2.80 -7.56 -16.14
C PHE A 243 -2.18 -6.46 -15.30
N ALA A 244 -3.00 -5.53 -14.82
CA ALA A 244 -2.63 -4.51 -13.86
C ALA A 244 -3.25 -4.88 -12.51
N ALA A 245 -2.48 -5.55 -11.64
CA ALA A 245 -2.89 -5.76 -10.27
C ALA A 245 -3.09 -4.39 -9.57
N VAL A 246 -4.18 -4.25 -8.85
CA VAL A 246 -4.51 -3.04 -8.08
C VAL A 246 -4.40 -3.31 -6.58
N HIS A 247 -4.68 -4.54 -6.15
CA HIS A 247 -4.70 -4.89 -4.73
C HIS A 247 -4.30 -6.34 -4.50
N VAL A 248 -3.74 -6.63 -3.32
CA VAL A 248 -3.44 -7.98 -2.85
C VAL A 248 -3.99 -8.18 -1.45
N GLU A 249 -4.86 -9.18 -1.28
CA GLU A 249 -5.41 -9.58 0.02
C GLU A 249 -5.76 -11.07 -0.01
N ASP A 250 -5.58 -11.77 1.12
CA ASP A 250 -5.96 -13.19 1.29
C ASP A 250 -5.49 -14.08 0.12
N GLN A 251 -4.20 -13.96 -0.21
CA GLN A 251 -3.54 -14.67 -1.31
C GLN A 251 -4.14 -14.41 -2.70
N THR A 252 -4.82 -13.27 -2.87
CA THR A 252 -5.50 -12.89 -4.10
C THR A 252 -4.94 -11.56 -4.59
N ALA A 253 -4.27 -11.57 -5.74
CA ALA A 253 -3.99 -10.37 -6.51
C ALA A 253 -5.17 -10.09 -7.43
N VAL A 254 -5.85 -8.97 -7.23
CA VAL A 254 -6.99 -8.53 -8.05
C VAL A 254 -6.63 -7.30 -8.85
N GLY A 255 -7.17 -7.19 -10.05
CA GLY A 255 -6.97 -6.01 -10.89
C GLY A 255 -7.66 -6.13 -12.23
N PHE A 256 -7.25 -5.27 -13.16
CA PHE A 256 -7.80 -5.24 -14.51
C PHE A 256 -6.98 -6.12 -15.45
N ALA A 257 -7.65 -6.74 -16.42
CA ALA A 257 -7.03 -7.56 -17.45
C ALA A 257 -7.56 -7.19 -18.83
N SER A 258 -6.72 -7.27 -19.86
CA SER A 258 -7.10 -7.07 -21.27
C SER A 258 -6.72 -8.30 -22.09
N ALA A 259 -7.67 -8.85 -22.85
CA ALA A 259 -7.44 -10.03 -23.67
C ALA A 259 -6.61 -9.70 -24.93
N SER A 260 -6.85 -8.53 -25.51
CA SER A 260 -6.17 -7.98 -26.68
C SER A 260 -4.81 -7.37 -26.34
N GLY A 261 -4.59 -7.01 -25.07
CA GLY A 261 -3.44 -6.21 -24.64
C GLY A 261 -3.56 -4.73 -24.97
N THR A 262 -4.70 -4.30 -25.53
CA THR A 262 -5.04 -2.89 -25.66
C THR A 262 -5.55 -2.38 -24.32
N TRP A 263 -5.04 -1.24 -23.87
CA TRP A 263 -5.42 -0.61 -22.59
C TRP A 263 -6.11 0.73 -22.79
N VAL A 264 -5.59 1.55 -23.71
CA VAL A 264 -6.21 2.81 -24.11
C VAL A 264 -7.43 2.53 -24.98
N GLY A 265 -8.63 2.98 -24.56
CA GLY A 265 -9.88 2.75 -25.30
C GLY A 265 -10.30 1.27 -25.37
N ALA A 266 -9.79 0.43 -24.47
CA ALA A 266 -10.05 -1.00 -24.48
C ALA A 266 -11.54 -1.32 -24.24
N THR A 267 -12.14 -2.06 -25.18
CA THR A 267 -13.53 -2.56 -25.06
C THR A 267 -13.59 -3.94 -24.39
N ASP A 268 -12.44 -4.63 -24.31
CA ASP A 268 -12.28 -5.96 -23.75
C ASP A 268 -11.63 -5.93 -22.36
N LEU A 269 -11.54 -4.76 -21.73
CA LEU A 269 -11.09 -4.67 -20.34
C LEU A 269 -12.04 -5.45 -19.44
N GLY A 270 -11.47 -6.27 -18.58
CA GLY A 270 -12.16 -7.09 -17.60
C GLY A 270 -11.53 -6.98 -16.22
N VAL A 271 -12.14 -7.63 -15.24
CA VAL A 271 -11.61 -7.77 -13.89
C VAL A 271 -11.16 -9.21 -13.69
N SER A 272 -9.93 -9.39 -13.19
CA SER A 272 -9.36 -10.71 -12.94
C SER A 272 -8.75 -10.78 -11.56
N ALA A 273 -8.87 -11.95 -10.94
CA ALA A 273 -8.13 -12.29 -9.74
C ALA A 273 -7.24 -13.50 -9.98
N ARG A 274 -6.08 -13.45 -9.35
CA ARG A 274 -5.02 -14.44 -9.45
C ARG A 274 -4.56 -14.80 -8.05
N ASP A 275 -4.09 -16.03 -7.91
CA ASP A 275 -3.32 -16.41 -6.74
C ASP A 275 -2.04 -15.55 -6.70
N SER A 276 -1.83 -14.81 -5.61
CA SER A 276 -0.68 -13.90 -5.52
C SER A 276 0.65 -14.63 -5.43
N SER A 277 0.67 -15.92 -5.07
CA SER A 277 1.89 -16.72 -4.95
C SER A 277 2.26 -17.44 -6.25
N THR A 278 1.29 -17.86 -7.06
CA THR A 278 1.51 -18.62 -8.30
C THR A 278 1.13 -17.90 -9.59
N GLY A 279 0.36 -16.81 -9.51
CA GLY A 279 -0.18 -16.09 -10.67
C GLY A 279 -1.33 -16.81 -11.38
N THR A 280 -1.75 -17.99 -10.88
CA THR A 280 -2.84 -18.77 -11.44
C THR A 280 -4.15 -18.00 -11.33
N GLN A 281 -4.91 -17.89 -12.42
CA GLN A 281 -6.21 -17.25 -12.41
C GLN A 281 -7.19 -18.01 -11.50
N ARG A 282 -7.78 -17.29 -10.56
CA ARG A 282 -8.84 -17.81 -9.67
C ARG A 282 -10.22 -17.59 -10.28
N TRP A 283 -10.44 -16.41 -10.85
CA TRP A 283 -11.66 -16.04 -11.56
C TRP A 283 -11.39 -14.83 -12.47
N SER A 284 -12.25 -14.61 -13.46
CA SER A 284 -12.22 -13.44 -14.33
C SER A 284 -13.62 -13.08 -14.83
N TRP A 285 -13.77 -11.83 -15.23
CA TRP A 285 -14.98 -11.27 -15.82
C TRP A 285 -14.55 -10.39 -16.98
N ASP A 286 -15.11 -10.62 -18.15
CA ASP A 286 -14.86 -9.80 -19.34
C ASP A 286 -15.97 -8.76 -19.50
N GLY A 287 -15.74 -7.79 -20.40
CA GLY A 287 -16.77 -6.84 -20.81
C GLY A 287 -17.03 -5.70 -19.82
N PHE A 288 -16.09 -5.44 -18.91
CA PHE A 288 -16.12 -4.23 -18.08
C PHE A 288 -15.84 -2.98 -18.93
N GLY A 289 -15.07 -3.06 -20.03
CA GLY A 289 -14.79 -1.93 -20.94
C GLY A 289 -14.11 -0.72 -20.28
N GLY A 290 -13.90 0.37 -21.02
CA GLY A 290 -13.51 1.66 -20.43
C GLY A 290 -12.08 1.75 -19.90
N GLY A 291 -11.12 1.05 -20.55
CA GLY A 291 -9.66 1.15 -20.39
C GLY A 291 -9.09 2.10 -19.34
N GLU A 292 -9.12 3.40 -19.63
CA GLU A 292 -8.46 4.47 -18.85
C GLU A 292 -9.29 4.99 -17.68
N GLU A 293 -10.58 4.65 -17.65
CA GLU A 293 -11.57 5.16 -16.71
C GLU A 293 -11.93 4.14 -15.64
N ALA A 294 -11.47 2.89 -15.81
CA ALA A 294 -11.65 1.83 -14.84
C ALA A 294 -10.87 2.12 -13.55
N GLN A 295 -11.59 2.13 -12.43
CA GLN A 295 -11.04 2.42 -11.12
C GLN A 295 -11.50 1.36 -10.12
N MET A 296 -10.60 1.02 -9.20
CA MET A 296 -10.86 0.05 -8.15
C MET A 296 -10.28 0.58 -6.84
N SER A 297 -11.10 0.61 -5.79
CA SER A 297 -10.71 1.10 -4.46
C SER A 297 -11.11 0.09 -3.39
N ALA A 298 -10.33 0.00 -2.31
CA ALA A 298 -10.65 -0.90 -1.23
C ALA A 298 -11.95 -0.45 -0.53
N PHE A 299 -12.91 -1.36 -0.40
CA PHE A 299 -14.13 -1.12 0.37
C PHE A 299 -14.02 -1.66 1.81
N GLY A 300 -12.91 -2.31 2.14
CA GLY A 300 -12.68 -3.00 3.41
C GLY A 300 -12.31 -4.47 3.17
N PRO A 301 -12.17 -5.27 4.23
CA PRO A 301 -11.62 -6.62 4.11
C PRO A 301 -12.41 -7.51 3.15
N GLY A 302 -11.71 -8.10 2.20
CA GLY A 302 -12.23 -9.02 1.18
C GLY A 302 -13.10 -8.36 0.10
N ARG A 303 -13.15 -7.03 0.01
CA ARG A 303 -14.06 -6.31 -0.91
C ARG A 303 -13.43 -5.08 -1.54
N MET A 304 -13.70 -4.90 -2.83
CA MET A 304 -13.34 -3.70 -3.58
C MET A 304 -14.60 -3.02 -4.12
N LEU A 305 -14.60 -1.69 -4.19
CA LEU A 305 -15.49 -0.96 -5.09
C LEU A 305 -14.84 -0.94 -6.47
N VAL A 306 -15.62 -1.25 -7.51
CA VAL A 306 -15.22 -1.15 -8.91
C VAL A 306 -16.16 -0.18 -9.61
N ALA A 307 -15.59 0.75 -10.35
CA ALA A 307 -16.34 1.81 -11.02
C ALA A 307 -15.65 2.24 -12.31
N ARG A 308 -16.43 2.84 -13.22
CA ARG A 308 -15.96 3.44 -14.47
C ARG A 308 -16.13 4.95 -14.33
N ALA A 309 -15.06 5.71 -14.46
CA ALA A 309 -15.12 7.17 -14.50
C ALA A 309 -15.83 7.63 -15.78
N ASN A 310 -16.54 8.77 -15.71
CA ASN A 310 -17.03 9.56 -16.85
C ASN A 310 -18.06 8.98 -17.83
N ASP A 311 -18.55 7.75 -17.69
CA ASP A 311 -19.61 7.25 -18.58
C ASP A 311 -20.98 7.78 -18.13
N HIS A 312 -21.38 8.92 -18.69
CA HIS A 312 -22.69 9.54 -18.45
C HIS A 312 -23.84 8.75 -19.10
N ASP A 313 -23.53 7.85 -20.04
CA ASP A 313 -24.51 7.13 -20.86
C ASP A 313 -24.52 5.64 -20.48
N GLU A 314 -25.22 5.32 -19.40
CA GLU A 314 -25.82 4.01 -19.06
C GLU A 314 -25.10 2.71 -19.53
N ARG A 315 -24.63 1.89 -18.56
CA ARG A 315 -25.09 0.47 -18.44
C ARG A 315 -24.53 -0.36 -17.30
N GLU A 316 -23.38 -0.02 -16.71
CA GLU A 316 -22.91 -0.75 -15.52
C GLU A 316 -22.74 0.20 -14.33
N PRO A 317 -23.64 0.14 -13.33
CA PRO A 317 -23.45 0.89 -12.10
C PRO A 317 -22.19 0.38 -11.40
N GLU A 318 -21.61 1.21 -10.56
CA GLU A 318 -20.58 0.78 -9.64
C GLU A 318 -21.03 -0.46 -8.86
N PHE A 319 -20.09 -1.35 -8.60
CA PHE A 319 -20.39 -2.57 -7.87
C PHE A 319 -19.32 -2.89 -6.85
N LEU A 320 -19.78 -3.53 -5.78
CA LEU A 320 -18.92 -4.20 -4.83
C LEU A 320 -18.50 -5.55 -5.40
N LEU A 321 -17.20 -5.75 -5.42
CA LEU A 321 -16.54 -6.98 -5.82
C LEU A 321 -16.07 -7.72 -4.57
N THR A 322 -16.54 -8.96 -4.38
CA THR A 322 -16.00 -9.85 -3.35
C THR A 322 -14.78 -10.57 -3.89
N LEU A 323 -13.63 -10.44 -3.24
CA LEU A 323 -12.37 -11.07 -3.68
C LEU A 323 -12.48 -12.61 -3.67
N ALA A 324 -13.15 -13.15 -2.65
CA ALA A 324 -13.52 -14.55 -2.59
C ALA A 324 -14.56 -14.89 -3.66
N GLY A 325 -14.10 -15.45 -4.79
CA GLY A 325 -14.95 -15.96 -5.86
C GLY A 325 -15.51 -14.90 -6.82
N GLY A 326 -15.11 -13.64 -6.70
CA GLY A 326 -15.38 -12.60 -7.69
C GLY A 326 -16.82 -12.11 -7.77
N LYS A 327 -17.66 -12.40 -6.77
CA LYS A 327 -19.09 -12.03 -6.81
C LYS A 327 -19.28 -10.52 -6.84
N ARG A 328 -20.12 -10.05 -7.76
CA ARG A 328 -20.55 -8.64 -7.88
C ARG A 328 -21.87 -8.39 -7.14
N ALA A 329 -21.98 -7.25 -6.49
CA ALA A 329 -23.21 -6.76 -5.89
C ALA A 329 -23.32 -5.25 -6.07
N ALA A 330 -24.53 -4.73 -6.26
CA ALA A 330 -24.74 -3.27 -6.28
C ALA A 330 -24.37 -2.66 -4.92
N LEU A 331 -23.84 -1.44 -4.94
CA LEU A 331 -23.67 -0.65 -3.72
C LEU A 331 -25.04 -0.11 -3.28
N PRO A 332 -25.56 -0.43 -2.08
CA PRO A 332 -26.87 0.06 -1.68
C PRO A 332 -26.93 1.59 -1.65
N GLY A 333 -27.99 2.18 -2.22
CA GLY A 333 -28.16 3.63 -2.25
C GLY A 333 -27.28 4.38 -3.26
N SER A 334 -26.55 3.65 -4.13
CA SER A 334 -25.92 4.22 -5.33
C SER A 334 -26.95 4.36 -6.45
N ASP A 335 -27.83 5.34 -6.29
CA ASP A 335 -28.67 5.86 -7.38
C ASP A 335 -27.89 6.84 -8.28
N ALA A 336 -26.77 7.37 -7.77
CA ALA A 336 -25.89 8.30 -8.46
C ALA A 336 -24.89 7.57 -9.36
N TYR A 337 -24.85 7.99 -10.63
CA TYR A 337 -23.67 7.81 -11.47
C TYR A 337 -22.54 8.63 -10.88
N PHE A 338 -21.43 7.97 -10.58
CA PHE A 338 -20.24 8.64 -10.09
C PHE A 338 -19.49 9.21 -11.28
N THR A 339 -19.27 10.53 -11.30
CA THR A 339 -18.43 11.15 -12.34
C THR A 339 -16.96 10.74 -12.22
N SER A 340 -16.55 10.21 -11.06
CA SER A 340 -15.24 9.63 -10.77
C SER A 340 -15.49 8.51 -9.76
N ALA A 341 -14.85 7.34 -9.87
CA ALA A 341 -15.09 6.26 -8.91
C ALA A 341 -15.03 6.81 -7.51
N GLY A 342 -16.09 6.56 -6.75
CA GLY A 342 -16.14 7.09 -5.40
C GLY A 342 -14.88 6.69 -4.65
N SER A 343 -14.18 7.68 -4.08
CA SER A 343 -13.12 7.37 -3.15
C SER A 343 -13.78 6.80 -1.90
N CYS A 344 -13.59 5.52 -1.66
CA CYS A 344 -13.97 4.89 -0.41
C CYS A 344 -12.77 4.88 0.54
N VAL A 345 -13.02 5.21 1.81
CA VAL A 345 -12.06 5.11 2.90
C VAL A 345 -12.62 4.20 3.98
N TYR A 346 -11.90 3.11 4.27
CA TYR A 346 -12.25 2.18 5.33
C TYR A 346 -11.63 2.65 6.66
N ASP A 347 -12.44 2.70 7.73
CA ASP A 347 -11.99 3.10 9.06
C ASP A 347 -11.11 2.06 9.77
N GLN A 348 -10.68 1.00 9.08
CA GLN A 348 -9.90 -0.12 9.62
C GLN A 348 -10.59 -0.89 10.75
N ARG A 349 -11.91 -0.72 10.90
CA ARG A 349 -12.68 -1.35 11.97
C ARG A 349 -14.02 -1.91 11.52
N SER A 350 -14.96 -1.07 11.11
CA SER A 350 -16.33 -1.49 10.82
C SER A 350 -17.11 -0.62 9.83
N VAL A 351 -16.58 0.53 9.44
CA VAL A 351 -17.27 1.47 8.56
C VAL A 351 -16.40 1.83 7.37
N THR A 352 -17.02 1.81 6.19
CA THR A 352 -16.44 2.33 4.95
C THR A 352 -17.22 3.56 4.53
N VAL A 353 -16.53 4.67 4.30
CA VAL A 353 -17.15 5.92 3.85
C VAL A 353 -16.83 6.11 2.39
N CYS A 354 -17.84 6.33 1.56
CA CYS A 354 -17.65 6.58 0.14
C CYS A 354 -18.20 7.94 -0.25
N THR A 355 -17.44 8.65 -1.08
CA THR A 355 -17.81 9.94 -1.65
C THR A 355 -18.31 9.73 -3.07
N ALA A 356 -19.48 10.28 -3.39
CA ALA A 356 -20.08 10.27 -4.72
C ALA A 356 -20.25 11.68 -5.26
N SER A 357 -20.11 11.83 -6.58
CA SER A 357 -20.37 13.07 -7.31
C SER A 357 -21.36 12.79 -8.42
N ASN A 358 -22.39 13.62 -8.54
CA ASN A 358 -23.37 13.57 -9.63
C ASN A 358 -23.77 15.00 -10.05
N THR A 359 -24.67 15.12 -11.02
CA THR A 359 -25.19 16.41 -11.50
C THR A 359 -25.94 17.23 -10.44
N GLU A 360 -26.37 16.61 -9.33
CA GLU A 360 -27.06 17.24 -8.22
C GLU A 360 -26.12 17.65 -7.06
N GLY A 361 -24.80 17.52 -7.26
CA GLY A 361 -23.78 17.91 -6.28
C GLY A 361 -23.21 16.76 -5.45
N GLY A 362 -23.78 15.56 -5.51
CA GLY A 362 -23.23 14.35 -4.89
C GLY A 362 -23.48 14.20 -3.39
N TRP A 363 -22.93 13.14 -2.82
CA TRP A 363 -23.16 12.74 -1.42
C TRP A 363 -21.94 12.06 -0.82
N ILE A 364 -21.93 11.95 0.51
CA ILE A 364 -21.01 11.10 1.26
C ILE A 364 -21.83 10.19 2.15
N ALA A 365 -21.55 8.89 2.11
CA ALA A 365 -22.29 7.90 2.88
C ALA A 365 -21.35 6.95 3.61
N GLY A 366 -21.73 6.60 4.84
CA GLY A 366 -21.09 5.56 5.62
C GLY A 366 -21.83 4.24 5.47
N TYR A 367 -21.07 3.16 5.31
CA TYR A 367 -21.55 1.80 5.14
C TYR A 367 -20.99 0.92 6.24
N ASP A 368 -21.82 0.02 6.78
CA ASP A 368 -21.31 -1.08 7.59
C ASP A 368 -20.50 -2.01 6.68
N THR A 369 -19.20 -2.10 6.92
CA THR A 369 -18.27 -2.80 6.01
C THR A 369 -18.63 -4.28 5.87
N ALA A 370 -19.12 -4.92 6.93
CA ALA A 370 -19.45 -6.34 6.93
C ALA A 370 -20.74 -6.65 6.16
N THR A 371 -21.79 -5.85 6.38
CA THR A 371 -23.13 -6.08 5.83
C THR A 371 -23.44 -5.27 4.56
N THR A 372 -22.56 -4.35 4.18
CA THR A 372 -22.73 -3.36 3.08
C THR A 372 -23.96 -2.46 3.24
N ARG A 373 -24.59 -2.45 4.41
CA ARG A 373 -25.77 -1.63 4.69
C ARG A 373 -25.36 -0.17 4.85
N GLN A 374 -26.01 0.73 4.12
CA GLN A 374 -25.87 2.17 4.33
C GLN A 374 -26.34 2.53 5.75
N LEU A 375 -25.48 3.24 6.48
CA LEU A 375 -25.74 3.69 7.85
C LEU A 375 -26.28 5.12 7.88
N TRP A 376 -25.68 6.00 7.08
CA TRP A 376 -26.03 7.41 6.96
C TRP A 376 -25.60 7.94 5.58
N LYS A 377 -26.17 9.08 5.18
CA LYS A 377 -25.88 9.79 3.92
C LYS A 377 -25.98 11.29 4.19
N ILE A 378 -24.97 12.05 3.80
CA ILE A 378 -24.90 13.52 3.93
C ILE A 378 -24.67 14.10 2.52
N PRO A 379 -25.46 15.10 2.10
CA PRO A 379 -25.24 15.75 0.81
C PRO A 379 -23.96 16.58 0.81
N ARG A 380 -23.29 16.70 -0.34
CA ARG A 380 -22.08 17.53 -0.46
C ARG A 380 -22.37 19.02 -0.63
N THR A 381 -23.56 19.34 -1.11
CA THR A 381 -24.05 20.70 -1.35
C THR A 381 -25.46 20.84 -0.82
N GLY A 382 -25.86 22.05 -0.44
CA GLY A 382 -27.20 22.31 0.10
C GLY A 382 -27.46 23.80 0.28
N ALA A 383 -28.72 24.14 0.52
CA ALA A 383 -29.12 25.51 0.85
C ALA A 383 -28.53 25.95 2.19
N SER A 384 -28.47 27.26 2.43
CA SER A 384 -28.01 27.82 3.73
C SER A 384 -28.74 27.18 4.91
N GLY A 385 -27.98 26.79 5.94
CA GLY A 385 -28.49 26.07 7.12
C GLY A 385 -28.68 24.56 6.94
N THR A 386 -28.43 24.01 5.75
CA THR A 386 -28.42 22.56 5.53
C THR A 386 -27.11 21.95 6.01
N ARG A 387 -27.19 20.79 6.66
CA ARG A 387 -26.02 19.98 6.98
C ARG A 387 -25.40 19.43 5.70
N VAL A 388 -24.14 19.81 5.44
CA VAL A 388 -23.37 19.37 4.27
C VAL A 388 -21.99 18.88 4.68
N LEU A 389 -21.43 17.96 3.92
CA LEU A 389 -20.04 17.51 4.04
C LEU A 389 -19.43 17.55 2.65
N HIS A 390 -18.46 18.44 2.42
CA HIS A 390 -17.88 18.66 1.09
C HIS A 390 -17.00 17.49 0.65
N ASP A 391 -16.16 16.98 1.56
CA ASP A 391 -15.31 15.81 1.31
C ASP A 391 -15.14 14.97 2.58
N ALA A 392 -14.95 13.66 2.42
CA ALA A 392 -14.49 12.75 3.47
C ALA A 392 -13.05 12.38 3.16
N THR A 393 -12.12 13.08 3.80
CA THR A 393 -10.71 13.01 3.44
C THR A 393 -10.06 11.73 3.94
N GLY A 394 -10.45 11.24 5.12
CA GLY A 394 -9.90 10.01 5.70
C GLY A 394 -10.79 9.39 6.79
N ALA A 395 -10.51 8.15 7.17
CA ALA A 395 -11.22 7.48 8.26
C ALA A 395 -10.27 6.61 9.10
N TRP A 396 -10.48 6.57 10.41
CA TRP A 396 -9.68 5.78 11.33
C TRP A 396 -10.46 5.38 12.59
N HIS A 397 -10.53 4.08 12.84
CA HIS A 397 -11.04 3.41 14.04
C HIS A 397 -12.32 4.03 14.63
N GLY A 398 -13.32 4.30 13.78
CA GLY A 398 -14.61 4.86 14.19
C GLY A 398 -14.74 6.39 14.10
N THR A 399 -13.75 7.08 13.52
CA THR A 399 -13.83 8.51 13.20
C THR A 399 -13.65 8.73 11.71
N VAL A 400 -14.43 9.64 11.14
CA VAL A 400 -14.31 10.10 9.75
C VAL A 400 -13.86 11.55 9.80
N TYR A 401 -12.81 11.89 9.07
CA TYR A 401 -12.33 13.26 8.92
C TYR A 401 -12.77 13.78 7.56
N GLY A 402 -13.13 15.04 7.51
CA GLY A 402 -13.61 15.65 6.29
C GLY A 402 -13.67 17.16 6.39
N THR A 403 -14.14 17.79 5.32
CA THR A 403 -14.29 19.23 5.24
C THR A 403 -15.75 19.57 4.95
N THR A 404 -16.25 20.65 5.54
CA THR A 404 -17.51 21.31 5.16
C THR A 404 -17.22 22.50 4.26
N ALA A 405 -18.20 23.01 3.51
CA ALA A 405 -18.03 24.29 2.81
C ALA A 405 -18.01 25.47 3.81
N PRO A 406 -17.16 26.50 3.66
CA PRO A 406 -16.15 26.71 2.62
C PRO A 406 -14.73 26.28 3.07
N ASP A 407 -14.53 25.00 3.41
CA ASP A 407 -13.28 24.37 3.87
C ASP A 407 -13.01 24.44 5.39
N THR A 408 -14.03 24.17 6.20
CA THR A 408 -13.84 23.94 7.65
C THR A 408 -13.65 22.46 7.93
N ASP A 409 -12.58 22.10 8.65
CA ASP A 409 -12.32 20.72 9.04
C ASP A 409 -13.34 20.23 10.07
N VAL A 410 -13.79 18.98 9.93
CA VAL A 410 -14.71 18.33 10.86
C VAL A 410 -14.31 16.87 11.06
N ALA A 411 -14.57 16.36 12.27
CA ALA A 411 -14.52 14.93 12.55
C ALA A 411 -15.92 14.42 12.92
N LEU A 412 -16.37 13.35 12.26
CA LEU A 412 -17.65 12.68 12.48
C LEU A 412 -17.44 11.32 13.17
N GLU A 413 -18.42 10.89 13.95
CA GLU A 413 -18.50 9.51 14.41
C GLU A 413 -18.91 8.60 13.24
N ALA A 414 -18.12 7.56 12.98
CA ALA A 414 -18.23 6.82 11.73
C ALA A 414 -19.55 6.04 11.58
N ARG A 415 -20.16 5.53 12.66
CA ARG A 415 -21.39 4.71 12.52
C ARG A 415 -22.66 5.52 12.32
N THR A 416 -22.72 6.72 12.88
CA THR A 416 -23.90 7.58 12.88
C THR A 416 -23.75 8.77 11.94
N GLY A 417 -22.51 9.08 11.56
CA GLY A 417 -22.17 10.25 10.78
C GLY A 417 -22.49 11.54 11.52
N GLN A 418 -22.59 11.55 12.85
CA GLN A 418 -22.82 12.75 13.67
C GLN A 418 -21.51 13.48 13.98
N ASP A 419 -21.58 14.79 14.17
CA ASP A 419 -20.40 15.60 14.48
C ASP A 419 -19.82 15.17 15.83
N ARG A 420 -18.52 14.87 15.85
CA ARG A 420 -17.76 14.46 17.04
C ARG A 420 -16.83 15.57 17.51
N THR A 421 -16.05 16.14 16.59
CA THR A 421 -15.16 17.28 16.83
C THR A 421 -15.38 18.29 15.69
N PRO A 422 -16.10 19.40 15.94
CA PRO A 422 -16.38 20.40 14.90
C PRO A 422 -15.16 21.19 14.41
N ALA A 423 -14.03 21.11 15.13
CA ALA A 423 -12.79 21.79 14.78
C ALA A 423 -11.58 20.92 15.21
N PRO A 424 -11.26 19.86 14.45
CA PRO A 424 -10.12 18.98 14.74
C PRO A 424 -8.77 19.63 14.41
N GLY A 425 -8.75 20.85 13.87
CA GLY A 425 -7.53 21.56 13.45
C GLY A 425 -6.99 21.13 12.09
N ALA A 426 -7.31 19.91 11.64
CA ALA A 426 -7.05 19.43 10.27
C ALA A 426 -7.99 18.25 9.91
N ALA A 427 -8.30 18.09 8.61
CA ALA A 427 -8.98 16.91 8.05
C ALA A 427 -8.00 16.04 7.22
N PRO A 428 -7.19 15.19 7.86
CA PRO A 428 -6.18 14.38 7.18
C PRO A 428 -6.75 13.41 6.13
N ARG A 429 -5.99 13.19 5.05
CA ARG A 429 -6.28 12.17 4.03
C ARG A 429 -5.77 10.78 4.42
N LEU A 430 -4.63 10.74 5.10
CA LEU A 430 -4.05 9.54 5.68
C LEU A 430 -4.03 9.70 7.19
N VAL A 431 -4.44 8.68 7.94
CA VAL A 431 -4.49 8.74 9.41
C VAL A 431 -3.99 7.44 10.00
N ASN A 432 -3.28 7.55 11.12
CA ASN A 432 -3.06 6.44 12.03
C ASN A 432 -3.08 6.96 13.49
N GLN A 433 -2.74 6.08 14.44
CA GLN A 433 -2.76 6.42 15.85
C GLN A 433 -1.69 7.43 16.32
N TYR A 434 -0.74 7.81 15.47
CA TYR A 434 0.33 8.77 15.77
C TYR A 434 0.08 10.15 15.13
N GLY A 435 -0.75 10.22 14.10
CA GLY A 435 -0.99 11.44 13.36
C GLY A 435 -1.64 11.21 12.01
N GLY A 436 -1.41 12.13 11.09
CA GLY A 436 -1.94 12.07 9.75
C GLY A 436 -1.09 12.79 8.72
N ALA A 437 -1.55 12.77 7.48
CA ALA A 437 -1.03 13.59 6.41
C ALA A 437 -2.20 14.20 5.63
N ALA A 438 -2.10 15.49 5.35
CA ALA A 438 -3.04 16.25 4.53
C ALA A 438 -2.30 16.84 3.32
N GLY A 439 -3.05 17.33 2.33
CA GLY A 439 -2.48 17.96 1.15
C GLY A 439 -3.27 17.69 -0.13
N GLY A 440 -2.76 18.25 -1.22
CA GLY A 440 -3.32 18.16 -2.56
C GLY A 440 -2.27 18.57 -3.59
N GLY A 441 -2.35 18.01 -4.80
CA GLY A 441 -1.31 18.19 -5.82
C GLY A 441 0.04 17.65 -5.35
N ASP A 442 1.08 18.46 -5.47
CA ASP A 442 2.47 18.13 -5.13
C ASP A 442 2.88 18.55 -3.70
N HIS A 443 1.90 18.89 -2.86
CA HIS A 443 2.15 19.34 -1.48
C HIS A 443 1.55 18.41 -0.45
N VAL A 444 2.34 18.13 0.60
CA VAL A 444 1.92 17.38 1.78
C VAL A 444 2.29 18.13 3.05
N THR A 445 1.36 18.08 3.99
CA THR A 445 1.56 18.50 5.37
C THR A 445 1.45 17.29 6.28
N LEU A 446 2.50 17.01 7.06
CA LEU A 446 2.43 16.05 8.15
C LEU A 446 1.71 16.67 9.35
N LEU A 447 0.87 15.87 9.98
CA LEU A 447 0.02 16.27 11.09
C LEU A 447 0.32 15.38 12.29
N ARG A 448 0.68 15.99 13.41
CA ARG A 448 0.85 15.28 14.69
C ARG A 448 -0.53 15.12 15.33
N ALA A 449 -0.88 13.92 15.77
CA ALA A 449 -2.09 13.70 16.55
C ALA A 449 -1.96 14.33 17.94
N THR A 450 -3.05 14.95 18.39
CA THR A 450 -3.21 15.53 19.72
C THR A 450 -4.53 15.05 20.35
N SER A 451 -4.77 15.47 21.60
CA SER A 451 -5.83 14.97 22.50
C SER A 451 -7.22 14.87 21.89
#